data_AF-C7GGW7-F1
#
_entry.id   AF-C7GGW7-F1
#
_cell.length_a   1.000
_cell.length_b   1.000
_cell.length_c   1.000
_cell.angle_alpha   90.00
_cell.angle_beta   90.00
_cell.angle_gamma   90.00
#
_symmetry.space_group_name_H-M   'P 1'
#
loop_
_entity.id
_entity.type
_entity.pdbx_description
1 polymer ?
#
loop_
_entity_poly.entity_id
_entity_poly.type
_entity_poly.pdbx_seq_one_letter_code
_entity_poly.pdbx_strand_id
1 'polypeptide(L)' 'MPEKYYLVDDPVLASCEIRFIIINNYLAFYTIDKEKQTVIVVRFLYQKSNWNSILRQSFSLAAPVSPIYL' A
#
# COMPACT_ATOMS: atom_id res chain seq x y z
N MET A 1 -14.30 0.35 -11.32
CA MET A 1 -12.97 -0.15 -11.65
C MET A 1 -11.97 0.33 -10.60
N PRO A 2 -11.19 -0.57 -9.97
CA PRO A 2 -10.25 -0.23 -8.89
C PRO A 2 -9.20 0.84 -9.25
N GLU A 3 -8.92 1.04 -10.53
CA GLU A 3 -8.00 2.04 -11.08
C GLU A 3 -8.50 3.47 -10.97
N LYS A 4 -9.81 3.68 -10.73
CA LYS A 4 -10.41 5.01 -10.67
C LYS A 4 -9.93 5.85 -9.48
N TYR A 5 -9.37 5.20 -8.47
CA TYR A 5 -8.85 5.88 -7.27
C TYR A 5 -7.38 6.23 -7.48
N TYR A 6 -6.99 7.44 -7.10
CA TYR A 6 -5.62 7.90 -7.26
C TYR A 6 -4.62 7.10 -6.40
N LEU A 7 -3.37 7.14 -6.83
CA LEU A 7 -2.26 6.67 -6.01
C LEU A 7 -2.16 7.52 -4.74
N VAL A 8 -1.56 6.94 -3.70
CA VAL A 8 -1.17 7.70 -2.49
C VAL A 8 -0.13 8.75 -2.87
N ASP A 9 -0.22 9.96 -2.30
CA ASP A 9 0.71 11.08 -2.61
C ASP A 9 2.16 10.83 -2.15
N ASP A 10 2.35 9.90 -1.21
CA ASP A 10 3.67 9.53 -0.70
C ASP A 10 4.51 8.88 -1.82
N PRO A 11 5.69 9.44 -2.19
CA PRO A 11 6.44 8.96 -3.35
C PRO A 11 6.85 7.49 -3.28
N VAL A 12 7.17 6.99 -2.09
CA VAL A 12 7.59 5.59 -1.91
C VAL A 12 6.39 4.68 -2.16
N LEU A 13 5.24 4.99 -1.56
CA LEU A 13 4.02 4.19 -1.73
C LEU A 13 3.45 4.29 -3.14
N ALA A 14 3.57 5.46 -3.78
CA ALA A 14 3.19 5.69 -5.17
C ALA A 14 4.03 4.83 -6.13
N SER A 15 5.34 4.70 -5.89
CA SER A 15 6.23 3.83 -6.67
C SER A 15 5.85 2.35 -6.55
N CYS A 16 5.21 1.96 -5.45
CA CYS A 16 4.62 0.63 -5.26
C CYS A 16 3.19 0.52 -5.81
N GLU A 17 2.72 1.53 -6.57
CA GLU A 17 1.37 1.63 -7.15
C GLU A 17 0.23 1.51 -6.12
N ILE A 18 0.46 1.90 -4.87
CA ILE A 18 -0.55 1.81 -3.80
C ILE A 18 -1.63 2.87 -4.02
N ARG A 19 -2.88 2.40 -4.02
CA ARG A 19 -4.11 3.21 -4.02
C ARG A 19 -4.81 3.07 -2.69
N PHE A 20 -5.71 4.00 -2.40
CA PHE A 20 -6.61 3.82 -1.25
C PHE A 20 -8.02 4.32 -1.54
N ILE A 21 -8.96 3.78 -0.77
CA ILE A 21 -10.35 4.22 -0.70
C ILE A 21 -10.75 4.34 0.77
N ILE A 22 -11.62 5.31 1.07
CA ILE A 22 -12.26 5.43 2.37
C ILE A 22 -13.53 4.57 2.38
N ILE A 23 -13.63 3.65 3.34
CA ILE A 23 -14.81 2.81 3.58
C ILE A 23 -15.21 3.00 5.04
N ASN A 24 -16.34 3.67 5.27
CA ASN A 24 -16.75 4.14 6.60
C ASN A 24 -15.62 4.95 7.26
N ASN A 25 -15.12 4.51 8.41
CA ASN A 25 -14.05 5.18 9.15
C ASN A 25 -12.66 4.56 8.89
N TYR A 26 -12.49 3.81 7.80
CA TYR A 26 -11.25 3.11 7.48
C TYR A 26 -10.71 3.51 6.11
N LEU A 27 -9.39 3.51 6.01
CA LEU A 27 -8.61 3.58 4.78
C LEU A 27 -8.26 2.16 4.36
N ALA A 28 -8.70 1.74 3.19
CA ALA A 28 -8.33 0.46 2.59
C ALA A 28 -7.25 0.71 1.52
N PHE A 29 -6.03 0.25 1.79
CA PHE A 29 -4.89 0.35 0.88
C PHE A 29 -4.78 -0.92 0.05
N TYR A 30 -4.60 -0.77 -1.26
CA TYR A 30 -4.54 -1.90 -2.19
C TYR A 30 -3.68 -1.61 -3.42
N THR A 31 -3.29 -2.67 -4.11
CA THR A 31 -2.68 -2.65 -5.45
C THR A 31 -3.52 -3.49 -6.41
N ILE A 32 -3.21 -3.41 -7.71
CA ILE A 32 -3.95 -4.11 -8.77
C ILE A 32 -2.96 -4.94 -9.57
N ASP A 33 -3.15 -6.25 -9.59
CA ASP A 33 -2.50 -7.14 -10.56
C ASP A 33 -3.39 -7.19 -11.81
N LYS A 34 -3.00 -6.45 -12.85
CA LYS A 34 -3.79 -6.31 -14.09
C LYS A 34 -3.84 -7.60 -14.88
N GLU A 35 -2.76 -8.37 -14.90
CA GLU A 35 -2.68 -9.62 -15.65
C GLU A 35 -3.63 -10.66 -15.03
N LYS A 36 -3.63 -10.76 -13.70
CA LYS A 36 -4.52 -11.67 -12.98
C LYS A 36 -5.91 -11.09 -12.71
N GLN A 37 -6.19 -9.89 -13.18
CA GLN A 37 -7.42 -9.13 -12.89
C GLN A 37 -7.80 -9.15 -11.40
N THR A 38 -6.81 -8.99 -10.52
CA THR A 38 -6.97 -9.18 -9.07
C THR A 38 -6.64 -7.90 -8.31
N VAL A 39 -7.45 -7.57 -7.31
CA VAL A 39 -7.16 -6.51 -6.34
C VAL A 39 -6.50 -7.13 -5.11
N ILE A 40 -5.31 -6.67 -4.77
CA ILE A 40 -4.55 -7.15 -3.61
C ILE A 40 -4.70 -6.12 -2.50
N VAL A 41 -5.43 -6.48 -1.45
CA VAL A 41 -5.58 -5.62 -0.28
C VAL A 41 -4.32 -5.72 0.57
N VAL A 42 -3.65 -4.59 0.78
CA VAL A 42 -2.42 -4.50 1.57
C VAL A 42 -2.76 -4.34 3.05
N ARG A 43 -3.64 -3.39 3.39
CA ARG A 43 -3.99 -3.10 4.78
C ARG A 43 -5.28 -2.27 4.90
N PHE A 44 -5.99 -2.47 6.02
CA PHE A 44 -6.98 -1.53 6.52
C PHE A 44 -6.42 -0.75 7.70
N LEU A 45 -6.58 0.57 7.69
CA LEU A 45 -6.21 1.45 8.80
C LEU A 45 -7.39 2.30 9.20
N TYR A 46 -7.54 2.58 10.49
CA TYR A 46 -8.53 3.55 10.94
C TYR A 46 -8.13 4.95 10.42
N GLN A 47 -9.10 5.74 9.95
CA GLN A 47 -8.82 7.01 9.28
C GLN A 47 -8.05 8.03 10.15
N LYS A 48 -8.18 7.93 11.48
CA LYS A 48 -7.45 8.80 12.42
C LYS A 48 -6.04 8.29 12.75
N SER A 49 -5.65 7.12 12.26
CA SER A 49 -4.28 6.61 12.40
C SER A 49 -3.32 7.40 11.52
N ASN A 50 -2.08 7.58 11.98
CA ASN A 50 -1.00 8.12 11.14
C ASN A 50 -0.57 7.04 10.13
N TRP A 51 -1.35 6.88 9.07
CA TRP A 51 -1.16 5.84 8.07
C TRP A 51 0.20 5.94 7.38
N ASN A 52 0.71 7.15 7.15
CA ASN A 52 1.99 7.34 6.46
C ASN A 52 3.13 6.73 7.28
N SER A 53 3.20 7.04 8.58
CA SER A 53 4.20 6.44 9.47
C SER A 53 4.08 4.90 9.55
N ILE A 54 2.85 4.38 9.68
CA ILE A 54 2.58 2.94 9.80
C ILE A 54 2.98 2.18 8.53
N LEU A 55 2.63 2.70 7.36
CA LEU A 55 2.96 2.07 6.08
C LEU A 55 4.47 2.18 5.81
N ARG A 56 5.09 3.35 5.99
CA ARG A 56 6.54 3.51 5.80
C ARG A 56 7.37 2.55 6.65
N GLN A 57 7.00 2.34 7.92
CA GLN A 57 7.67 1.33 8.76
C GLN A 57 7.50 -0.08 8.18
N SER A 58 6.29 -0.42 7.73
CA SER A 58 6.00 -1.74 7.17
C SER A 58 6.80 -2.02 5.88
N PHE A 59 7.01 -0.99 5.04
CA PHE A 59 7.83 -1.09 3.83
C PHE A 59 9.34 -0.99 4.12
N SER A 60 9.75 -0.24 5.14
CA SER A 60 11.15 -0.17 5.58
C SER A 60 11.64 -1.45 6.25
N LEU A 61 10.76 -2.17 6.96
CA LEU A 61 11.05 -3.48 7.54
C LEU A 61 11.08 -4.60 6.49
N ALA A 62 10.50 -4.35 5.31
CA ALA A 62 10.63 -5.20 4.14
C ALA A 62 11.90 -4.90 3.33
N ALA A 63 12.85 -4.11 3.87
CA ALA A 63 14.20 -4.03 3.32
C ALA A 63 14.71 -5.46 3.07
N PRO A 64 15.39 -5.71 1.93
CA PRO A 64 15.82 -7.04 1.58
C PRO A 64 16.65 -7.55 2.75
N VAL A 65 16.26 -8.69 3.31
CA VAL A 65 17.23 -9.50 4.03
C VAL A 65 18.33 -9.72 3.00
N SER A 66 19.46 -9.02 3.13
CA SER A 66 20.58 -9.16 2.21
C SER A 66 20.82 -10.65 2.04
N PRO A 67 20.82 -11.20 0.82
CA PRO A 67 21.29 -12.55 0.63
C PRO A 67 22.75 -12.52 1.05
N ILE A 68 23.06 -13.03 2.24
CA ILE A 68 24.40 -13.48 2.54
C ILE A 68 24.59 -14.68 1.62
N TYR A 69 25.19 -14.45 0.46
CA TYR A 69 25.87 -15.47 -0.32
C TYR A 69 27.27 -14.96 -0.63
N LEU A 70 28.23 -15.50 0.13
CA LEU A 70 29.48 -16.01 -0.45
C LEU A 70 29.14 -17.26 -1.28
#